data_AF-A0AAV8XUL3-F1
#
_entry.id   AF-A0AAV8XUL3-F1
#
_cell.length_a   1.000
_cell.length_b   1.000
_cell.length_c   1.000
_cell.angle_alpha   90.00
_cell.angle_beta   90.00
_cell.angle_gamma   90.00
#
_symmetry.space_group_name_H-M   'P 1'
#
loop_
_entity.id
_entity.type
_entity.pdbx_description
1 polymer ?
#
loop_
_entity_poly.entity_id
_entity_poly.type
_entity_poly.pdbx_seq_one_letter_code
_entity_poly.pdbx_strand_id
1 'polypeptide(L)'
;MIKNTIKLYKQLSDFNSYGIPNNFEGANRRLNRLSTYHYVYIISAVVGLCLAPLLEYGKCKQENIEKNINEMCGLLGGMWFPLEFDRFPYKQVYYLFQVYSSFVIYQTSSMISFSITETVEHLIIRLRHASNVFVEALTEKNCVVRREKFKNAVKYHAVVMGYVYVCMWFHIL
;
A
#
# COMPACT_ATOMS: atom_id res chain seq x y z
N MET A 1 -7.15 -1.57 16.05
CA MET A 1 -6.77 -1.81 14.64
C MET A 1 -5.38 -2.45 14.52
N ILE A 2 -4.30 -1.77 14.91
CA ILE A 2 -2.90 -2.22 14.77
C ILE A 2 -2.62 -3.63 15.33
N LYS A 3 -3.14 -3.97 16.52
CA LYS A 3 -2.93 -5.29 17.15
C LYS A 3 -3.44 -6.46 16.30
N ASN A 4 -4.55 -6.28 15.60
CA ASN A 4 -5.14 -7.33 14.76
C ASN A 4 -4.37 -7.48 13.44
N THR A 5 -3.92 -6.37 12.85
CA THR A 5 -3.04 -6.36 11.68
C THR A 5 -1.73 -7.09 11.97
N ILE A 6 -1.08 -6.78 13.09
CA ILE A 6 0.15 -7.47 13.53
C ILE A 6 -0.09 -8.97 13.71
N LYS A 7 -1.23 -9.35 14.30
CA LYS A 7 -1.60 -10.76 14.46
C LYS A 7 -1.76 -11.46 13.11
N LEU A 8 -2.42 -10.81 12.14
CA LEU A 8 -2.60 -11.34 10.79
C LEU A 8 -1.26 -11.52 10.07
N TYR A 9 -0.37 -10.52 10.12
CA TYR A 9 0.98 -10.65 9.55
C TYR A 9 1.80 -11.75 10.23
N LYS A 10 1.74 -11.85 11.56
CA LYS A 10 2.45 -12.90 12.31
C LYS A 10 1.95 -14.31 11.92
N GLN A 11 0.65 -14.44 11.66
CA GLN A 11 0.05 -15.69 11.22
C GLN A 11 0.37 -16.02 9.75
N LEU A 12 0.35 -15.03 8.86
CA LEU A 12 0.75 -15.20 7.45
C LEU A 12 2.23 -15.56 7.29
N SER A 13 3.07 -15.05 8.20
CA SER A 13 4.51 -15.30 8.24
C SER A 13 4.89 -16.56 9.04
N ASP A 14 3.92 -17.30 9.60
CA ASP A 14 4.22 -18.58 10.24
C ASP A 14 4.45 -19.66 9.17
N PHE A 15 5.71 -20.00 8.94
CA PHE A 15 6.13 -21.08 8.05
C PHE A 15 6.37 -22.40 8.80
N ASN A 16 6.43 -22.38 10.13
CA ASN A 16 6.76 -23.56 10.92
C ASN A 16 5.61 -24.55 10.98
N SER A 17 4.37 -24.06 11.02
CA SER A 17 3.18 -24.90 11.20
C SER A 17 2.76 -25.67 9.94
N TYR A 18 2.98 -25.10 8.75
CA TYR A 18 2.43 -25.62 7.49
C TYR A 18 3.42 -25.62 6.31
N GLY A 19 4.67 -25.24 6.56
CA GLY A 19 5.71 -25.18 5.52
C GLY A 19 5.66 -23.89 4.68
N ILE A 20 6.66 -23.80 3.79
CA ILE A 20 6.82 -22.70 2.85
C ILE A 20 6.01 -23.03 1.58
N PRO A 21 5.11 -22.14 1.14
CA PRO A 21 4.32 -22.39 -0.06
C PRO A 21 5.19 -22.40 -1.32
N ASN A 22 4.82 -23.24 -2.29
CA ASN A 22 5.53 -23.33 -3.57
C ASN A 22 5.59 -21.95 -4.26
N ASN A 23 6.77 -21.58 -4.78
CA ASN A 23 7.07 -20.31 -5.43
C ASN A 23 6.98 -19.05 -4.54
N PHE A 24 6.98 -19.19 -3.20
CA PHE A 24 6.96 -18.04 -2.29
C PHE A 24 8.10 -17.04 -2.55
N GLU A 25 9.35 -17.52 -2.64
CA GLU A 25 10.51 -16.65 -2.83
C GLU A 25 10.48 -15.89 -4.16
N GLY A 26 10.03 -16.56 -5.22
CA GLY A 26 9.89 -15.95 -6.54
C GLY A 26 8.85 -14.84 -6.55
N ALA A 27 7.70 -15.08 -5.93
CA ALA A 27 6.65 -14.07 -5.78
C ALA A 27 7.12 -12.90 -4.91
N ASN A 28 7.75 -13.18 -3.76
CA ASN A 28 8.28 -12.16 -2.87
C ASN A 28 9.34 -11.27 -3.57
N ARG A 29 10.24 -11.88 -4.35
CA ARG A 29 11.23 -11.13 -5.15
C ARG A 29 10.56 -10.23 -6.19
N ARG A 30 9.49 -10.71 -6.84
CA ARG A 30 8.71 -9.92 -7.80
C ARG A 30 8.00 -8.75 -7.10
N LEU A 31 7.36 -8.98 -5.96
CA LEU A 31 6.69 -7.95 -5.17
C LEU A 31 7.66 -6.88 -4.67
N ASN A 32 8.83 -7.28 -4.17
CA ASN A 32 9.86 -6.34 -3.75
C ASN A 32 10.35 -5.43 -4.89
N ARG A 33 10.51 -6.01 -6.10
CA ARG A 33 10.86 -5.23 -7.29
C ARG A 33 9.74 -4.26 -7.68
N LEU A 34 8.49 -4.72 -7.64
CA LEU A 34 7.32 -3.88 -7.91
C LEU A 34 7.18 -2.73 -6.90
N SER A 35 7.44 -3.01 -5.62
CA SER A 35 7.46 -2.02 -4.53
C SER A 35 8.49 -0.93 -4.80
N THR A 36 9.69 -1.32 -5.23
CA THR A 36 10.75 -0.37 -5.59
C THR A 36 10.33 0.54 -6.75
N TYR A 37 9.73 -0.01 -7.80
CA TYR A 37 9.23 0.80 -8.91
C TYR A 37 8.08 1.72 -8.51
N HIS A 38 7.14 1.22 -7.68
CA HIS A 38 6.03 2.01 -7.18
C HIS A 38 6.52 3.20 -6.34
N TYR A 39 7.52 2.98 -5.48
CA TYR A 39 8.14 4.03 -4.68
C TYR A 39 8.78 5.13 -5.54
N VAL A 40 9.58 4.75 -6.54
CA VAL A 40 10.19 5.70 -7.47
C VAL A 40 9.12 6.48 -8.25
N TYR A 41 8.07 5.80 -8.70
CA TYR A 41 6.94 6.43 -9.38
C TYR A 41 6.26 7.48 -8.50
N ILE A 42 5.91 7.14 -7.25
CA ILE A 42 5.24 8.06 -6.34
C ILE A 42 6.11 9.27 -6.01
N ILE A 43 7.41 9.07 -5.74
CA ILE A 43 8.33 10.19 -5.52
C ILE A 43 8.36 11.11 -6.74
N SER A 44 8.51 10.55 -7.94
CA SER A 44 8.55 11.35 -9.17
C SER A 44 7.26 12.15 -9.39
N ALA A 45 6.10 11.55 -9.10
CA ALA A 45 4.81 12.20 -9.20
C ALA A 45 4.64 13.34 -8.18
N VAL A 46 5.02 13.11 -6.92
CA VAL A 46 4.96 14.14 -5.86
C VAL A 46 5.91 15.29 -6.18
N VAL A 47 7.13 15.00 -6.64
CA VAL A 47 8.08 16.05 -7.06
C VAL A 47 7.51 16.85 -8.22
N GLY A 48 6.93 16.20 -9.24
CA GLY A 48 6.27 16.88 -10.35
C GLY A 48 5.13 17.79 -9.88
N LEU A 49 4.29 17.30 -8.97
CA LEU A 49 3.18 18.06 -8.36
C LEU A 49 3.69 19.28 -7.56
N CYS A 50 4.80 19.15 -6.85
CA CYS A 50 5.42 20.27 -6.13
C CYS A 50 6.06 21.31 -7.06
N LEU A 51 6.65 20.87 -8.19
CA LEU A 51 7.32 21.75 -9.15
C LEU A 51 6.34 22.49 -10.07
N ALA A 52 5.19 21.90 -10.39
CA ALA A 52 4.22 22.50 -11.32
C ALA A 52 3.80 23.94 -10.92
N PRO A 53 3.41 24.22 -9.66
CA PRO A 53 3.09 25.58 -9.22
C PRO A 53 4.26 26.57 -9.32
N LEU A 54 5.50 26.11 -9.20
CA LEU A 54 6.69 26.96 -9.32
C LEU A 54 6.95 27.35 -10.78
N LEU A 55 6.72 26.42 -11.71
CA LEU A 55 6.84 26.69 -13.15
C LEU A 55 5.75 27.65 -13.64
N GLU A 56 4.54 27.55 -13.09
CA GLU A 56 3.41 28.39 -13.46
C GLU A 56 3.36 29.74 -12.71
N TYR A 57 4.27 29.96 -11.76
CA TYR A 57 4.31 31.18 -10.94
C TYR A 57 4.28 32.47 -11.77
N GLY A 58 5.08 32.52 -12.85
CA GLY A 58 5.17 33.70 -13.72
C GLY A 58 3.87 34.00 -14.46
N LYS A 59 3.22 32.96 -14.99
CA LYS A 59 1.94 33.07 -15.71
C LYS A 59 0.83 33.52 -14.78
N CYS A 60 0.72 32.90 -13.60
CA CYS A 60 -0.28 33.26 -12.60
C CYS A 60 -0.15 34.72 -12.16
N LYS A 61 1.08 35.21 -11.94
CA LYS A 61 1.30 36.62 -11.57
C LYS A 61 0.84 37.59 -12.65
N GLN A 62 1.03 37.24 -13.92
CA GLN A 62 0.59 38.06 -15.04
C GLN A 62 -0.93 38.09 -15.15
N GLU A 63 -1.60 36.94 -15.03
CA GLU A 63 -3.05 36.85 -15.05
C GLU A 63 -3.71 37.63 -13.91
N ASN A 64 -3.11 37.64 -12.72
CA ASN A 64 -3.59 38.42 -11.59
C ASN A 64 -3.63 39.92 -11.89
N ILE A 65 -2.60 40.43 -12.57
CA ILE A 65 -2.51 41.84 -12.97
C ILE A 65 -3.55 42.16 -14.04
N GLU A 66 -3.69 41.29 -15.05
CA GLU A 66 -4.62 41.48 -16.17
C GLU A 66 -6.09 41.44 -15.73
N LYS A 67 -6.43 40.53 -14.80
CA LYS A 67 -7.80 40.36 -14.30
C LYS A 67 -8.10 41.21 -13.06
N ASN A 68 -7.11 41.93 -12.53
CA ASN A 68 -7.19 42.68 -11.28
C ASN A 68 -7.68 41.81 -10.09
N ILE A 69 -7.16 40.59 -10.02
CA ILE A 69 -7.46 39.60 -8.97
C ILE A 69 -6.21 39.33 -8.13
N ASN A 70 -6.39 39.06 -6.85
CA ASN A 70 -5.30 38.79 -5.89
C ASN A 70 -5.26 37.30 -5.51
N GLU A 71 -5.07 36.41 -6.49
CA GLU A 71 -4.92 34.98 -6.21
C GLU A 71 -3.50 34.64 -5.76
N MET A 72 -3.36 33.67 -4.84
CA MET A 72 -2.05 33.26 -4.36
C MET A 72 -1.33 32.37 -5.38
N CYS A 73 -0.32 32.92 -6.04
CA CYS A 73 0.51 32.18 -6.99
C CYS A 73 1.65 31.39 -6.32
N GLY A 74 1.96 30.20 -6.84
CA GLY A 74 3.14 29.41 -6.46
C GLY A 74 2.97 28.54 -5.22
N LEU A 75 1.74 28.23 -4.82
CA LEU A 75 1.42 27.28 -3.75
C LEU A 75 0.84 26.00 -4.36
N LEU A 76 1.02 24.85 -3.68
CA LEU A 76 0.46 23.56 -4.13
C LEU A 76 -1.06 23.53 -4.04
N GLY A 77 -1.61 24.19 -3.03
CA GLY A 77 -3.05 24.29 -2.82
C GLY A 77 -3.43 25.72 -2.47
N GLY A 78 -4.52 26.18 -3.09
CA GLY A 78 -5.16 27.43 -2.70
C GLY A 78 -5.77 27.28 -1.31
N MET A 79 -5.36 28.12 -0.37
CA MET A 79 -5.93 28.15 0.97
C MET A 79 -6.29 29.58 1.31
N TRP A 80 -7.51 29.79 1.79
CA TRP A 80 -7.98 31.08 2.26
C TRP A 80 -7.58 31.25 3.72
N PHE A 81 -6.63 32.14 3.97
CA PHE A 81 -6.26 32.56 5.32
C PHE A 81 -6.38 34.08 5.46
N PRO A 82 -6.70 34.58 6.66
CA PRO A 82 -6.79 36.02 6.93
C PRO A 82 -5.43 36.73 7.05
N LEU A 83 -4.32 36.05 6.71
CA LEU A 83 -2.96 36.58 6.80
C LEU A 83 -2.42 36.85 5.39
N GLU A 84 -1.74 37.99 5.20
CA GLU A 84 -1.07 38.31 3.94
C GLU A 84 0.23 37.49 3.80
N PHE A 85 0.16 36.37 3.08
CA PHE A 85 1.29 35.45 2.88
C PHE A 85 2.29 35.90 1.81
N ASP A 86 2.04 36.98 1.08
CA ASP A 86 2.90 37.38 -0.03
C ASP A 86 4.24 38.00 0.41
N ARG A 87 4.46 38.15 1.72
CA ARG A 87 5.71 38.64 2.29
C ARG A 87 6.70 37.51 2.56
N PHE A 88 7.94 37.68 2.12
CA PHE A 88 9.08 36.89 2.57
C PHE A 88 9.26 37.07 4.09
N PRO A 89 9.46 36.00 4.90
CA PRO A 89 9.69 34.59 4.55
C PRO A 89 8.45 33.68 4.70
N TYR A 90 7.27 34.23 5.01
CA TYR A 90 6.08 33.43 5.36
C TYR A 90 5.64 32.52 4.21
N LYS A 91 5.71 33.02 2.96
CA LYS A 91 5.39 32.23 1.76
C LYS A 91 6.24 30.96 1.64
N GLN A 92 7.55 31.09 1.88
CA GLN A 92 8.50 29.99 1.76
C GLN A 92 8.28 28.94 2.85
N VAL A 93 8.09 29.38 4.09
CA VAL A 93 7.79 28.47 5.22
C VAL A 93 6.50 27.69 4.96
N TYR A 94 5.48 28.39 4.46
CA TYR A 94 4.20 27.76 4.18
C TYR A 94 4.27 26.80 2.98
N TYR A 95 4.96 27.17 1.91
CA TYR A 95 5.19 26.28 0.78
C TYR A 95 5.95 25.02 1.23
N LEU A 96 7.00 25.16 2.05
CA LEU A 96 7.72 24.01 2.61
C LEU A 96 6.81 23.12 3.45
N PHE A 97 5.93 23.70 4.25
CA PHE A 97 4.93 22.97 5.02
C PHE A 97 3.95 22.20 4.11
N GLN A 98 3.47 22.82 3.02
CA GLN A 98 2.62 22.15 2.04
C GLN A 98 3.36 20.99 1.36
N VAL A 99 4.59 21.21 0.89
CA VAL A 99 5.43 20.17 0.26
C VAL A 99 5.62 18.99 1.21
N TYR A 100 5.98 19.27 2.47
CA TYR A 100 6.15 18.25 3.49
C TYR A 100 4.85 17.48 3.75
N SER A 101 3.74 18.19 3.91
CA SER A 101 2.42 17.59 4.15
C SER A 101 1.98 16.71 2.99
N SER A 102 2.12 17.19 1.75
CA SER A 102 1.85 16.41 0.54
C SER A 102 2.72 15.16 0.49
N PHE A 103 4.03 15.28 0.76
CA PHE A 103 4.92 14.13 0.78
C PHE A 103 4.48 13.07 1.80
N VAL A 104 4.15 13.48 3.02
CA VAL A 104 3.67 12.57 4.07
C VAL A 104 2.36 11.90 3.66
N ILE A 105 1.38 12.66 3.17
CA ILE A 105 0.06 12.12 2.76
C ILE A 105 0.20 11.12 1.61
N TYR A 106 0.90 11.49 0.53
CA TYR A 106 1.06 10.62 -0.63
C TYR A 106 1.89 9.38 -0.30
N GLN A 107 2.97 9.52 0.49
CA GLN A 107 3.80 8.40 0.88
C GLN A 107 3.04 7.43 1.78
N THR A 108 2.32 7.92 2.78
CA THR A 108 1.53 7.07 3.68
C THR A 108 0.39 6.37 2.95
N SER A 109 -0.34 7.08 2.10
CA SER A 109 -1.40 6.50 1.26
C SER A 109 -0.86 5.41 0.34
N SER A 110 0.25 5.68 -0.37
CA SER A 110 0.95 4.70 -1.22
C SER A 110 1.38 3.46 -0.45
N MET A 111 2.00 3.64 0.73
CA MET A 111 2.44 2.52 1.57
C MET A 111 1.25 1.66 2.01
N ILE A 112 0.12 2.26 2.38
CA ILE A 112 -1.10 1.53 2.74
C ILE A 112 -1.63 0.75 1.54
N SER A 113 -1.80 1.40 0.38
CA SER A 113 -2.29 0.74 -0.83
C SER A 113 -1.41 -0.43 -1.28
N PHE A 114 -0.09 -0.25 -1.23
CA PHE A 114 0.84 -1.30 -1.62
C PHE A 114 0.86 -2.45 -0.60
N SER A 115 0.79 -2.16 0.70
CA SER A 115 0.70 -3.18 1.75
C SER A 115 -0.55 -4.05 1.61
N ILE A 116 -1.67 -3.45 1.18
CA ILE A 116 -2.90 -4.21 0.88
C ILE A 116 -2.67 -5.17 -0.29
N THR A 117 -2.03 -4.68 -1.36
CA THR A 117 -1.74 -5.50 -2.55
C THR A 117 -0.81 -6.68 -2.20
N GLU A 118 0.25 -6.41 -1.42
CA GLU A 118 1.16 -7.45 -0.92
C GLU A 118 0.40 -8.48 -0.06
N THR A 119 -0.44 -8.03 0.86
CA THR A 119 -1.24 -8.92 1.71
C THR A 119 -2.15 -9.84 0.88
N VAL A 120 -2.82 -9.29 -0.15
CA VAL A 120 -3.69 -10.06 -1.03
C VAL A 120 -2.90 -11.10 -1.84
N GLU A 121 -1.74 -10.73 -2.38
CA GLU A 121 -0.88 -11.66 -3.13
C GLU A 121 -0.37 -12.80 -2.24
N HIS A 122 0.06 -12.48 -1.00
CA HIS A 122 0.45 -13.50 -0.02
C HIS A 122 -0.70 -14.46 0.31
N LEU A 123 -1.92 -13.94 0.42
CA LEU A 123 -3.11 -14.74 0.67
C LEU A 123 -3.46 -15.64 -0.53
N ILE A 124 -3.34 -15.15 -1.77
CA ILE A 124 -3.52 -15.95 -2.99
C ILE A 124 -2.51 -17.11 -3.03
N ILE A 125 -1.24 -16.85 -2.72
CA ILE A 125 -0.21 -17.88 -2.66
C ILE A 125 -0.54 -18.95 -1.62
N ARG A 126 -1.00 -18.54 -0.42
CA ARG A 126 -1.40 -19.47 0.64
C ARG A 126 -2.62 -20.30 0.26
N LEU A 127 -3.61 -19.73 -0.42
CA LEU A 127 -4.77 -20.45 -0.95
C LEU A 127 -4.38 -21.48 -2.02
N ARG A 128 -3.49 -21.10 -2.96
CA ARG A 128 -2.95 -22.03 -3.96
C ARG A 128 -2.18 -23.17 -3.30
N HIS A 129 -1.38 -22.87 -2.28
CA HIS A 129 -0.69 -23.91 -1.52
C HIS A 129 -1.67 -24.84 -0.80
N ALA A 130 -2.74 -24.31 -0.19
CA ALA A 130 -3.77 -25.13 0.43
C ALA A 130 -4.43 -26.08 -0.58
N SER A 131 -4.72 -25.58 -1.79
CA SER A 131 -5.21 -26.41 -2.90
C SER A 131 -4.24 -27.52 -3.28
N ASN A 132 -2.93 -27.22 -3.40
CA ASN A 132 -1.91 -28.22 -3.70
C ASN A 132 -1.83 -29.30 -2.61
N VAL A 133 -1.89 -28.91 -1.34
CA VAL A 133 -1.87 -29.86 -0.20
C VAL A 133 -3.09 -30.79 -0.25
N PHE A 134 -4.25 -30.33 -0.71
CA PHE A 134 -5.40 -31.22 -0.95
C PHE A 134 -5.14 -32.22 -2.07
N VAL A 135 -4.58 -31.77 -3.20
CA VAL A 135 -4.26 -32.66 -4.32
C VAL A 135 -3.23 -33.72 -3.89
N GLU A 136 -2.20 -33.33 -3.17
CA GLU A 136 -1.20 -34.24 -2.60
C GLU A 136 -1.84 -35.25 -1.62
N ALA A 137 -2.76 -34.80 -0.77
CA ALA A 137 -3.48 -35.69 0.14
C ALA A 137 -4.33 -36.70 -0.64
N LEU A 138 -5.05 -36.28 -1.69
CA LEU A 138 -5.93 -37.15 -2.49
C LEU A 138 -5.17 -38.15 -3.37
N THR A 139 -3.96 -37.80 -3.81
CA THR A 139 -3.11 -38.64 -4.67
C THR A 139 -2.39 -39.74 -3.88
N GLU A 140 -2.37 -39.66 -2.54
CA GLU A 140 -1.73 -40.63 -1.67
C GLU A 140 -2.39 -42.01 -1.78
N LYS A 141 -1.58 -43.05 -2.05
CA LYS A 141 -2.07 -44.41 -2.29
C LYS A 141 -2.43 -45.14 -1.00
N ASN A 142 -1.74 -44.83 0.10
CA ASN A 142 -1.99 -45.47 1.38
C ASN A 142 -3.20 -44.84 2.09
N CYS A 143 -4.25 -45.64 2.34
CA CYS A 143 -5.49 -45.17 2.98
C CYS A 143 -5.29 -44.51 4.36
N VAL A 144 -4.36 -45.00 5.18
CA VAL A 144 -4.14 -44.46 6.54
C VAL A 144 -3.47 -43.09 6.44
N VAL A 145 -2.39 -42.99 5.66
CA VAL A 145 -1.65 -41.74 5.44
C VAL A 145 -2.50 -40.71 4.71
N ARG A 146 -3.31 -41.14 3.74
CA ARG A 146 -4.27 -40.29 3.02
C ARG A 146 -5.26 -39.63 3.98
N ARG A 147 -5.84 -40.40 4.91
CA ARG A 147 -6.80 -39.88 5.88
C ARG A 147 -6.17 -38.82 6.79
N GLU A 148 -4.94 -39.05 7.23
CA GLU A 148 -4.20 -38.10 8.06
C GLU A 148 -3.82 -36.82 7.29
N LYS A 149 -3.24 -36.96 6.09
CA LYS A 149 -2.92 -35.83 5.21
C LYS A 149 -4.16 -35.01 4.87
N PHE A 150 -5.28 -35.67 4.58
CA PHE A 150 -6.54 -34.99 4.27
C PHE A 150 -7.09 -34.23 5.49
N LYS A 151 -7.03 -34.82 6.70
CA LYS A 151 -7.41 -34.13 7.94
C LYS A 151 -6.56 -32.87 8.17
N ASN A 152 -5.25 -32.96 7.93
CA ASN A 152 -4.34 -31.83 8.04
C ASN A 152 -4.61 -30.77 6.97
N ALA A 153 -4.92 -31.17 5.74
CA ALA A 153 -5.31 -30.27 4.65
C ALA A 153 -6.59 -29.48 4.99
N VAL A 154 -7.62 -30.15 5.52
CA VAL A 154 -8.86 -29.50 5.97
C VAL A 154 -8.59 -28.50 7.09
N LYS A 155 -7.75 -28.88 8.08
CA LYS A 155 -7.37 -27.99 9.18
C LYS A 155 -6.62 -26.76 8.66
N TYR A 156 -5.70 -26.94 7.72
CA TYR A 156 -4.97 -25.83 7.09
C TYR A 156 -5.91 -24.92 6.30
N HIS A 157 -6.81 -25.49 5.50
CA HIS A 157 -7.80 -24.71 4.74
C HIS A 157 -8.71 -23.88 5.64
N ALA A 158 -9.19 -24.43 6.76
CA ALA A 158 -9.99 -23.68 7.72
C ALA A 158 -9.23 -22.49 8.31
N VAL A 159 -7.93 -22.65 8.58
CA VAL A 159 -7.05 -21.59 9.05
C VAL A 159 -6.85 -20.51 7.98
N VAL A 160 -6.58 -20.91 6.73
CA VAL A 160 -6.41 -19.96 5.61
C VAL A 160 -7.70 -19.19 5.34
N MET A 161 -8.86 -19.85 5.33
CA MET A 161 -10.16 -19.18 5.19
C MET A 161 -10.40 -18.20 6.35
N GLY A 162 -9.99 -18.55 7.57
CA GLY A 162 -9.99 -17.63 8.71
C GLY A 162 -9.23 -16.33 8.43
N TYR A 163 -8.08 -16.40 7.74
CA TYR A 163 -7.34 -15.20 7.33
C TYR A 163 -8.09 -14.37 6.29
N VAL A 164 -8.74 -15.02 5.32
CA VAL A 164 -9.57 -14.35 4.30
C VAL A 164 -10.68 -13.54 4.97
N TYR A 165 -11.41 -14.15 5.91
CA TYR A 165 -12.49 -13.47 6.62
C TYR A 165 -12.02 -12.24 7.39
N VAL A 166 -10.88 -12.34 8.09
CA VAL A 166 -10.30 -11.18 8.79
C VAL A 166 -9.90 -10.10 7.78
N CYS A 167 -9.25 -10.48 6.68
CA CYS A 167 -8.80 -9.52 5.67
C CYS A 167 -9.97 -8.81 4.96
N MET A 168 -11.08 -9.51 4.68
CA MET A 168 -12.29 -8.93 4.06
C MET A 168 -13.03 -7.98 5.02
N TRP A 169 -13.14 -8.35 6.30
CA TRP A 169 -13.79 -7.49 7.30
C TRP A 169 -13.03 -6.18 7.55
N PHE A 170 -11.71 -6.19 7.36
CA PHE A 170 -10.89 -4.98 7.43
C PHE A 170 -11.08 -4.02 6.26
N HIS A 171 -11.78 -4.42 5.20
CA HIS A 171 -11.95 -3.63 3.98
C HIS A 171 -13.36 -3.00 3.84
N ILE A 172 -14.33 -3.42 4.66
CA ILE A 172 -15.72 -2.94 4.65
C ILE A 172 -15.95 -1.84 5.72
N LEU A 173 -14.97 -1.59 6.60
CA LEU A 173 -14.96 -0.54 7.63
C LEU A 173 -13.97 0.56 7.24
#